data_AF-A0A7R9WNR5-F1
#
_entry.id   AF-A0A7R9WNR5-F1
#
_cell.length_a   1.000
_cell.length_b   1.000
_cell.length_c   1.000
_cell.angle_alpha   90.00
_cell.angle_beta   90.00
_cell.angle_gamma   90.00
#
_symmetry.space_group_name_H-M   'P 1'
#
loop_
_entity.id
_entity.type
_entity.pdbx_description
1 polymer ?
#
loop_
_entity_poly.entity_id
_entity_poly.type
_entity_poly.pdbx_seq_one_letter_code
_entity_poly.pdbx_strand_id
1 'polypeptide(L)'
;FKDKREYEMIVMGAAMDGAALKAGADAHHKAIGSIDAKGVTSLADYTAVNAAIGHMVASAGQAKTMDVYNAFAGFNLGKDVGPYMMSKVNAGDASAAYSAFLEFKEAVKASL
;
A
#
# COMPACT_ATOMS: atom_id res chain seq x y z
N PHE A 1 -20.95 -15.20 1.66
CA PHE A 1 -19.57 -14.83 2.08
C PHE A 1 -18.59 -15.90 1.61
N LYS A 2 -18.47 -16.11 0.29
CA LYS A 2 -18.03 -17.39 -0.31
C LYS A 2 -16.62 -17.37 -0.91
N ASP A 3 -15.83 -16.34 -0.61
CA ASP A 3 -14.43 -16.29 -1.03
C ASP A 3 -13.52 -16.04 0.19
N LYS A 4 -12.65 -17.00 0.51
CA LYS A 4 -11.63 -16.85 1.56
C LYS A 4 -10.63 -15.72 1.24
N ARG A 5 -10.58 -15.23 -0.01
CA ARG A 5 -9.59 -14.25 -0.47
C ARG A 5 -9.92 -12.80 -0.13
N GLU A 6 -11.20 -12.41 -0.16
CA GLU A 6 -11.66 -11.07 0.30
C GLU A 6 -11.60 -10.94 1.83
N TYR A 7 -11.59 -12.07 2.52
CA TYR A 7 -11.59 -12.15 3.97
C TYR A 7 -10.29 -11.63 4.58
N GLU A 8 -9.12 -11.87 3.95
CA GLU A 8 -7.83 -11.50 4.56
C GLU A 8 -7.64 -9.99 4.69
N MET A 9 -8.14 -9.19 3.74
CA MET A 9 -8.11 -7.73 3.84
C MET A 9 -8.96 -7.23 5.01
N ILE A 10 -10.15 -7.83 5.20
CA ILE A 10 -11.05 -7.48 6.30
C ILE A 10 -10.44 -7.89 7.64
N VAL A 11 -9.80 -9.06 7.72
CA VAL A 11 -9.08 -9.53 8.92
C VAL A 11 -7.91 -8.61 9.26
N MET A 12 -7.11 -8.21 8.26
CA MET A 12 -6.01 -7.28 8.47
C MET A 12 -6.54 -5.92 8.93
N GLY A 13 -7.54 -5.37 8.25
CA GLY A 13 -8.14 -4.07 8.60
C GLY A 13 -8.76 -4.05 9.99
N ALA A 14 -9.45 -5.11 10.41
CA ALA A 14 -10.01 -5.24 11.75
C ALA A 14 -8.94 -5.34 12.86
N ALA A 15 -7.70 -5.72 12.51
CA ALA A 15 -6.58 -5.84 13.43
C ALA A 15 -5.67 -4.59 13.46
N MET A 16 -5.83 -3.65 12.54
CA MET A 16 -5.08 -2.39 12.54
C MET A 16 -5.46 -1.52 13.74
N ASP A 17 -4.51 -0.71 14.21
CA ASP A 17 -4.80 0.32 15.20
C ASP A 17 -5.81 1.35 14.65
N GLY A 18 -6.84 1.67 15.44
CA GLY A 18 -7.91 2.55 15.01
C GLY A 18 -7.46 3.99 14.76
N ALA A 19 -6.46 4.49 15.50
CA ALA A 19 -5.91 5.81 15.27
C ALA A 19 -5.03 5.84 14.00
N ALA A 20 -4.26 4.78 13.74
CA ALA A 20 -3.53 4.61 12.49
C ALA A 20 -4.46 4.58 11.27
N LEU A 21 -5.59 3.86 11.35
CA LEU A 21 -6.62 3.85 10.31
C LEU A 21 -7.20 5.24 10.07
N LYS A 22 -7.57 5.95 11.15
CA LYS A 22 -8.09 7.32 11.04
C LYS A 22 -7.07 8.26 10.39
N ALA A 23 -5.81 8.20 10.82
CA ALA A 23 -4.73 9.00 10.24
C ALA A 23 -4.50 8.70 8.76
N GLY A 24 -4.56 7.42 8.36
CA GLY A 24 -4.52 7.01 6.97
C GLY A 24 -5.67 7.60 6.14
N ALA A 25 -6.90 7.57 6.65
CA ALA A 25 -8.06 8.15 5.97
C ALA A 25 -7.94 9.68 5.84
N ASP A 26 -7.56 10.38 6.91
CA ASP A 26 -7.36 11.83 6.90
C ASP A 26 -6.24 12.25 5.93
N ALA A 27 -5.15 11.47 5.86
CA ALA A 27 -4.05 11.72 4.92
C ALA A 27 -4.50 11.60 3.46
N HIS A 28 -5.29 10.58 3.11
CA HIS A 28 -5.86 10.45 1.77
C HIS A 28 -6.83 11.59 1.44
N HIS A 29 -7.69 11.97 2.39
CA HIS A 29 -8.59 13.11 2.21
C HIS A 29 -7.83 14.41 1.90
N LYS A 30 -6.74 14.68 2.62
CA LYS A 30 -5.87 15.84 2.37
C LYS A 30 -5.18 15.74 1.01
N ALA A 31 -4.64 14.57 0.66
CA ALA A 31 -3.96 14.33 -0.62
C ALA A 31 -4.86 14.63 -1.83
N ILE A 32 -6.13 14.22 -1.78
CA ILE A 32 -7.14 14.52 -2.81
C ILE A 32 -7.28 16.04 -3.02
N GLY A 33 -7.16 16.84 -1.95
CA GLY A 33 -7.23 18.30 -2.04
C GLY A 33 -6.04 18.96 -2.74
N SER A 34 -4.96 18.22 -3.00
CA SER A 34 -3.71 18.74 -3.59
C SER A 34 -3.40 18.23 -5.00
N ILE A 35 -4.38 17.57 -5.65
CA ILE A 35 -4.16 16.97 -6.97
C ILE A 35 -3.88 18.03 -8.05
N ASP A 36 -2.96 17.70 -8.95
CA ASP A 36 -2.66 18.48 -10.15
C ASP A 36 -3.61 18.12 -11.31
N ALA A 37 -3.39 18.73 -12.48
CA ALA A 37 -4.18 18.49 -13.70
C ALA A 37 -4.06 17.04 -14.25
N LYS A 38 -3.10 16.25 -13.77
CA LYS A 38 -2.90 14.83 -14.12
C LYS A 38 -3.46 13.90 -13.04
N GLY A 39 -4.06 14.44 -11.98
CA GLY A 39 -4.59 13.68 -10.85
C GLY A 39 -3.51 13.24 -9.86
N VAL A 40 -2.30 13.82 -9.91
CA VAL A 40 -1.20 13.48 -9.00
C VAL A 40 -1.18 14.44 -7.82
N THR A 41 -1.14 13.90 -6.60
CA THR A 41 -1.07 14.68 -5.35
C THR A 41 0.29 15.38 -5.18
N SER A 42 0.38 16.37 -4.27
CA SER A 42 1.65 16.98 -3.91
C SER A 42 2.66 15.98 -3.32
N LEU A 43 3.97 16.23 -3.46
CA LEU A 43 5.01 15.38 -2.86
C LEU A 43 4.85 15.26 -1.34
N ALA A 44 4.53 16.36 -0.67
CA ALA A 44 4.34 16.36 0.79
C ALA A 44 3.18 15.45 1.20
N ASP A 45 2.09 15.45 0.44
CA ASP A 45 0.92 14.60 0.71
C ASP A 45 1.16 13.14 0.33
N TYR A 46 1.89 12.87 -0.75
CA TYR A 46 2.33 11.51 -1.10
C TYR A 46 3.19 10.90 0.02
N THR A 47 4.15 11.67 0.56
CA THR A 47 4.97 11.22 1.70
C THR A 47 4.11 10.97 2.94
N ALA A 48 3.16 11.86 3.25
CA ALA A 48 2.27 11.69 4.40
C ALA A 48 1.39 10.44 4.29
N VAL A 49 0.85 10.17 3.09
CA VAL A 49 0.06 8.97 2.81
C VAL A 49 0.90 7.70 2.99
N ASN A 50 2.11 7.65 2.43
CA ASN A 50 2.98 6.48 2.59
C ASN A 50 3.38 6.24 4.04
N ALA A 51 3.70 7.28 4.81
CA ALA A 51 3.99 7.16 6.24
C ALA A 51 2.78 6.60 7.01
N ALA A 52 1.58 7.12 6.74
CA ALA A 52 0.35 6.64 7.40
C ALA A 52 0.06 5.17 7.05
N ILE A 53 0.22 4.76 5.79
CA ILE A 53 0.09 3.35 5.37
C ILE A 53 1.14 2.48 6.07
N GLY A 54 2.39 2.96 6.21
CA GLY A 54 3.43 2.27 6.97
C GLY A 54 3.01 1.98 8.41
N HIS A 55 2.44 2.97 9.10
CA HIS A 55 1.91 2.78 10.46
C HIS A 55 0.72 1.82 10.51
N MET A 56 -0.19 1.88 9.53
CA MET A 56 -1.30 0.92 9.41
C MET A 56 -0.79 -0.52 9.27
N VAL A 57 0.15 -0.75 8.35
CA VAL A 57 0.77 -2.08 8.12
C VAL A 57 1.50 -2.56 9.37
N ALA A 58 2.28 -1.68 10.02
CA ALA A 58 2.98 -2.01 11.26
C ALA A 58 2.00 -2.47 12.35
N SER A 59 0.91 -1.72 12.55
CA SER A 59 -0.08 -2.03 13.60
C SER A 59 -0.79 -3.38 13.44
N ALA A 60 -0.95 -3.89 12.20
CA ALA A 60 -1.62 -5.17 11.96
C ALA A 60 -0.72 -6.40 12.17
N GLY A 61 0.60 -6.22 12.06
CA GLY A 61 1.61 -7.28 12.17
C GLY A 61 1.97 -7.93 10.82
N GLN A 62 3.16 -8.56 10.79
CA GLN A 62 3.71 -9.20 9.58
C GLN A 62 2.82 -10.33 9.04
N ALA A 63 2.29 -11.20 9.93
CA ALA A 63 1.53 -12.38 9.51
C ALA A 63 0.31 -12.01 8.64
N LYS A 64 -0.53 -11.08 9.13
CA LYS A 64 -1.73 -10.64 8.40
C LYS A 64 -1.40 -9.91 7.11
N THR A 65 -0.31 -9.14 7.11
CA THR A 65 0.21 -8.49 5.89
C THR A 65 0.57 -9.52 4.82
N MET A 66 1.24 -10.62 5.22
CA MET A 66 1.59 -11.71 4.32
C MET A 66 0.38 -12.53 3.88
N ASP A 67 -0.63 -12.73 4.74
CA ASP A 67 -1.87 -13.42 4.38
C ASP A 67 -2.61 -12.67 3.25
N VAL A 68 -2.71 -11.34 3.36
CA VAL A 68 -3.25 -10.49 2.27
C VAL A 68 -2.41 -10.63 1.01
N TYR A 69 -1.09 -10.47 1.09
CA TYR A 69 -0.20 -10.59 -0.08
C TYR A 69 -0.37 -11.94 -0.79
N ASN A 70 -0.38 -13.04 -0.03
CA ASN A 70 -0.53 -14.39 -0.55
C ASN A 70 -1.92 -14.62 -1.17
N ALA A 71 -2.98 -14.06 -0.59
CA ALA A 71 -4.32 -14.12 -1.15
C ALA A 71 -4.40 -13.44 -2.53
N PHE A 72 -3.76 -12.28 -2.71
CA PHE A 72 -3.66 -11.60 -4.01
C PHE A 72 -2.77 -12.35 -5.00
N ALA A 73 -1.64 -12.89 -4.57
CA ALA A 73 -0.79 -13.73 -5.41
C ALA A 73 -1.55 -14.96 -5.93
N GLY A 74 -2.41 -15.55 -5.10
CA GLY A 74 -3.27 -16.68 -5.46
C GLY A 74 -4.44 -16.34 -6.39
N PHE A 75 -4.80 -15.05 -6.55
CA PHE A 75 -5.87 -14.63 -7.46
C PHE A 75 -5.50 -14.82 -8.94
N ASN A 76 -4.21 -15.06 -9.24
CA ASN A 76 -3.68 -15.26 -10.59
C ASN A 76 -4.18 -14.18 -11.57
N LEU A 77 -3.74 -12.93 -11.35
CA LEU A 77 -4.04 -11.77 -12.21
C LEU A 77 -3.48 -11.89 -13.65
N GLY A 78 -2.90 -13.04 -14.00
CA GLY A 78 -2.12 -13.23 -15.21
C GLY A 78 -0.71 -12.67 -15.07
N LYS A 79 0.21 -13.17 -15.90
CA LYS A 79 1.63 -12.78 -15.89
C LYS A 79 1.90 -11.44 -16.59
N ASP A 80 0.87 -10.86 -17.22
CA ASP A 80 1.04 -9.71 -18.12
C ASP A 80 0.72 -8.37 -17.44
N VAL A 81 0.09 -8.35 -16.25
CA VAL A 81 -0.26 -7.11 -15.53
C VAL A 81 0.98 -6.29 -15.14
N GLY A 82 1.99 -6.94 -14.55
CA GLY A 82 3.24 -6.27 -14.15
C GLY A 82 3.98 -5.63 -15.34
N PRO A 83 4.31 -6.41 -16.39
CA PRO A 83 4.90 -5.87 -17.62
C PRO A 83 4.06 -4.77 -18.27
N TYR A 84 2.74 -4.93 -18.31
CA TYR A 84 1.84 -3.94 -18.87
C TYR A 84 1.91 -2.62 -18.09
N MET A 85 1.86 -2.65 -16.74
CA MET A 85 1.97 -1.45 -15.91
C MET A 85 3.33 -0.77 -16.05
N MET A 86 4.42 -1.55 -16.07
CA MET A 86 5.78 -1.04 -16.33
C MET A 86 5.90 -0.35 -17.70
N SER A 87 5.19 -0.84 -18.73
CA SER A 87 5.19 -0.22 -20.07
C SER A 87 4.53 1.16 -20.14
N LYS A 88 3.79 1.57 -19.09
CA LYS A 88 3.09 2.87 -19.03
C LYS A 88 3.90 3.97 -18.35
N VAL A 89 5.07 3.65 -17.81
CA VAL A 89 5.90 4.56 -17.01
C VAL A 89 7.36 4.48 -17.46
N ASN A 90 8.19 5.39 -16.94
CA ASN A 90 9.63 5.28 -17.11
C ASN A 90 10.14 4.07 -16.33
N ALA A 91 10.85 3.16 -17.00
CA ALA A 91 11.35 1.94 -16.39
C ALA A 91 12.39 2.21 -15.28
N GLY A 92 13.25 3.21 -15.46
CA GLY A 92 14.24 3.62 -14.46
C GLY A 92 13.60 4.15 -13.19
N ASP A 93 12.60 5.03 -13.33
CA ASP A 93 11.86 5.58 -12.18
C ASP A 93 11.08 4.48 -11.45
N ALA A 94 10.47 3.55 -12.18
CA ALA A 94 9.75 2.43 -11.58
C ALA A 94 10.68 1.48 -10.81
N SER A 95 11.87 1.17 -11.34
CA SER A 95 12.88 0.40 -10.62
C SER A 95 13.37 1.13 -9.37
N ALA A 96 13.63 2.43 -9.45
CA ALA A 96 14.04 3.24 -8.30
C ALA A 96 12.96 3.28 -7.21
N ALA A 97 11.69 3.46 -7.60
CA ALA A 97 10.56 3.43 -6.67
C ALA A 97 10.42 2.08 -5.96
N TYR A 98 10.61 0.97 -6.67
CA TYR A 98 10.55 -0.36 -6.06
C TYR A 98 11.73 -0.62 -5.11
N SER A 99 12.95 -0.18 -5.46
CA SER A 99 14.09 -0.24 -4.54
C SER A 99 13.84 0.55 -3.25
N ALA A 100 13.30 1.77 -3.37
CA ALA A 100 12.93 2.58 -2.20
C ALA A 100 11.81 1.92 -1.37
N PHE A 101 10.85 1.24 -2.01
CA PHE A 101 9.85 0.45 -1.29
C PHE A 101 10.47 -0.72 -0.51
N LEU A 102 11.47 -1.43 -1.08
CA LEU A 102 12.17 -2.51 -0.41
C LEU A 102 12.94 -2.02 0.84
N GLU A 103 13.43 -0.79 0.85
CA GLU A 103 14.04 -0.15 2.02
C GLU A 103 12.96 0.30 3.02
N PHE A 104 11.92 0.98 2.55
CA PHE A 104 10.82 1.46 3.38
C PHE A 104 10.15 0.33 4.18
N LYS A 105 9.91 -0.83 3.56
CA LYS A 105 9.30 -1.97 4.26
C LYS A 105 10.16 -2.53 5.40
N GLU A 106 11.49 -2.34 5.37
CA GLU A 106 12.35 -2.72 6.49
C GLU A 106 12.14 -1.77 7.69
N ALA A 107 11.98 -0.47 7.46
CA ALA A 107 11.64 0.49 8.51
C ALA A 107 10.26 0.22 9.12
N VAL A 108 9.27 -0.13 8.28
CA VAL A 108 7.94 -0.56 8.74
C VAL A 108 8.05 -1.83 9.59
N LYS A 109 8.81 -2.83 9.14
CA LYS A 109 9.03 -4.08 9.87
C LYS A 109 9.71 -3.86 11.21
N ALA A 110 10.64 -2.91 11.30
CA ALA A 110 11.29 -2.54 12.55
C ALA A 110 10.35 -1.83 13.56
N SER A 111 9.18 -1.39 13.10
CA SER A 111 8.18 -0.65 13.87
C SER A 111 6.95 -1.48 14.24
N LEU A 112 6.97 -2.80 13.99
CA LEU A 112 5.91 -3.76 14.34
C LEU A 112 5.70 -3.89 15.85
#